data_AF-A0A2N3ECW9-F1
#
_entry.id   AF-A0A2N3ECW9-F1
#
_cell.length_a   1.000
_cell.length_b   1.000
_cell.length_c   1.000
_cell.angle_alpha   90.00
_cell.angle_beta   90.00
_cell.angle_gamma   90.00
#
_symmetry.space_group_name_H-M   'P 1'
#
loop_
_entity.id
_entity.type
_entity.pdbx_description
1 polymer ?
#
loop_
_entity_poly.entity_id
_entity_poly.type
_entity_poly.pdbx_seq_one_letter_code
_entity_poly.pdbx_strand_id
1 'polypeptide(L)'
;ACWNGNLCSLDEEPTPYIPTSQIDHNDPRKLKGVFDEAHDDNPLKDWTQVFVTYCTGDVHLGNRDVTYDSWKEEFTVRHRGRANVRAVLDWVYRNVKAPERVLVAGSSAGGIAAPWYAVEIAERYPQAGIAVLGDGAGGYRDPGVAALMEGWGFFDDAPIWVSDGGAPGTFEEIWRRASIAAPEVTMAQYDNAYDEVQEMFLKLLGTEARLHKLIEANRNDLAATIPGFRSYVAGGTPHTLIRFDRLYTYEVEGVKAPDWLRALAEGEEMASVSCGSAAACEREPGQ
;
A
#
# COMPACT_ATOMS: atom_id res chain seq x y z
N ALA A 1 -2.74 1.70 11.86
CA ALA A 1 -1.42 1.24 12.36
C ALA A 1 -1.18 1.91 13.71
N CYS A 2 -0.33 1.35 14.57
CA CYS A 2 -0.06 1.93 15.90
C CYS A 2 1.38 1.72 16.32
N TRP A 3 1.94 2.62 17.13
CA TRP A 3 3.37 2.61 17.48
C TRP A 3 3.66 3.17 18.88
N ASN A 4 2.63 3.42 19.68
CA ASN A 4 2.76 3.80 21.09
C ASN A 4 1.52 3.32 21.87
N GLY A 5 1.59 3.34 23.21
CA GLY A 5 0.53 2.80 24.07
C GLY A 5 -0.84 3.46 23.87
N ASN A 6 -0.90 4.76 23.56
CA ASN A 6 -2.18 5.43 23.32
C ASN A 6 -2.81 4.99 21.99
N LEU A 7 -2.01 4.89 20.93
CA LEU A 7 -2.49 4.48 19.61
C LEU A 7 -2.73 2.98 19.50
N CYS A 8 -2.08 2.18 20.33
CA CYS A 8 -2.22 0.72 20.34
C CYS A 8 -3.24 0.20 21.34
N SER A 9 -3.70 1.05 22.28
CA SER A 9 -4.72 0.66 23.24
C SER A 9 -6.10 0.61 22.57
N LEU A 10 -6.90 -0.38 22.97
CA LEU A 10 -8.32 -0.50 22.56
C LEU A 10 -9.25 0.25 23.51
N ASP A 11 -8.72 0.71 24.65
CA ASP A 11 -9.43 1.45 25.68
C ASP A 11 -9.31 2.97 25.50
N GLU A 12 -8.57 3.40 24.48
CA GLU A 12 -8.36 4.79 24.07
C GLU A 12 -9.09 5.03 22.74
N GLU A 13 -9.98 6.03 22.71
CA GLU A 13 -10.77 6.37 21.52
C GLU A 13 -10.52 7.83 21.09
N PRO A 14 -10.27 8.10 19.80
CA PRO A 14 -10.21 7.14 18.70
C PRO A 14 -8.87 6.39 18.63
N THR A 15 -8.91 5.09 18.33
CA THR A 15 -7.71 4.29 18.05
C THR A 15 -7.58 3.94 16.55
N PRO A 16 -6.40 4.13 15.92
CA PRO A 16 -6.14 3.67 14.54
C PRO A 16 -5.75 2.18 14.46
N TYR A 17 -5.83 1.44 15.58
CA TYR A 17 -5.48 0.03 15.66
C TYR A 17 -6.72 -0.86 15.69
N ILE A 18 -6.78 -1.81 14.76
CA ILE A 18 -7.84 -2.81 14.71
C ILE A 18 -7.20 -4.21 14.81
N PRO A 19 -7.23 -4.87 15.98
CA PRO A 19 -6.54 -6.14 16.24
C PRO A 19 -7.32 -7.37 15.74
N THR A 20 -8.17 -7.23 14.73
CA THR A 20 -9.08 -8.30 14.30
C THR A 20 -9.21 -8.36 12.78
N SER A 21 -9.25 -9.58 12.25
CA SER A 21 -9.59 -9.85 10.86
C SER A 21 -11.10 -9.95 10.62
N GLN A 22 -11.90 -10.04 11.69
CA GLN A 22 -13.35 -10.28 11.63
C GLN A 22 -14.15 -8.97 11.59
N ILE A 23 -13.88 -8.14 10.58
CA ILE A 23 -14.58 -6.87 10.33
C ILE A 23 -14.90 -6.72 8.85
N ASP A 24 -15.96 -5.99 8.53
CA ASP A 24 -16.46 -5.84 7.15
C ASP A 24 -15.42 -5.29 6.18
N HIS A 25 -14.56 -4.38 6.67
CA HIS A 25 -13.44 -3.83 5.91
C HIS A 25 -12.37 -4.88 5.52
N ASN A 26 -12.31 -6.01 6.23
CA ASN A 26 -11.40 -7.13 5.96
C ASN A 26 -12.10 -8.30 5.24
N ASP A 27 -13.35 -8.13 4.79
CA ASP A 27 -14.08 -9.14 4.02
C ASP A 27 -14.24 -8.69 2.55
N PRO A 28 -13.46 -9.23 1.59
CA PRO A 28 -13.50 -8.80 0.20
C PRO A 28 -14.89 -8.96 -0.43
N ARG A 29 -15.73 -9.89 0.06
CA ARG A 29 -17.10 -10.10 -0.44
C ARG A 29 -18.05 -8.93 -0.15
N LYS A 30 -17.65 -8.05 0.77
CA LYS A 30 -18.39 -6.83 1.13
C LYS A 30 -17.80 -5.57 0.50
N LEU A 31 -16.68 -5.70 -0.22
CA LEU A 31 -16.00 -4.58 -0.88
C LEU A 31 -16.55 -4.36 -2.30
N LYS A 32 -16.10 -3.25 -2.88
CA LYS A 32 -16.44 -2.79 -4.23
C LYS A 32 -15.19 -2.72 -5.09
N GLY A 33 -15.27 -2.05 -6.24
CA GLY A 33 -14.14 -1.95 -7.16
C GLY A 33 -13.68 -3.33 -7.63
N VAL A 34 -12.39 -3.65 -7.52
CA VAL A 34 -11.83 -4.92 -8.01
C VAL A 34 -12.49 -6.18 -7.42
N PHE A 35 -13.15 -6.07 -6.27
CA PHE A 35 -13.89 -7.17 -5.64
C PHE A 35 -15.35 -7.31 -6.12
N ASP A 36 -15.87 -6.35 -6.89
CA ASP A 36 -17.17 -6.48 -7.55
C ASP A 36 -17.02 -7.27 -8.85
N GLU A 37 -17.04 -8.60 -8.74
CA GLU A 37 -16.86 -9.54 -9.87
C GLU A 37 -17.97 -9.41 -10.93
N ALA A 38 -19.13 -8.84 -10.56
CA ALA A 38 -20.27 -8.65 -11.46
C ALA A 38 -20.17 -7.37 -12.29
N HIS A 39 -19.25 -6.45 -11.97
CA HIS A 39 -19.11 -5.19 -12.69
C HIS A 39 -18.33 -5.37 -14.00
N ASP A 40 -18.93 -4.99 -15.13
CA ASP A 40 -18.35 -5.23 -16.45
C ASP A 40 -16.99 -4.55 -16.66
N ASP A 41 -16.84 -3.34 -16.11
CA ASP A 41 -15.59 -2.55 -16.16
C ASP A 41 -14.54 -2.98 -15.13
N ASN A 42 -14.78 -4.01 -14.31
CA ASN A 42 -13.76 -4.54 -13.40
C ASN A 42 -12.60 -5.17 -14.20
N PRO A 43 -11.38 -4.59 -14.14
CA PRO A 43 -10.27 -5.09 -14.94
C PRO A 43 -9.73 -6.44 -14.44
N LEU A 44 -10.09 -6.84 -13.21
CA LEU A 44 -9.59 -8.04 -12.55
C LEU A 44 -10.69 -9.09 -12.28
N LYS A 45 -11.85 -8.98 -12.93
CA LYS A 45 -13.00 -9.88 -12.66
C LYS A 45 -12.72 -11.35 -12.94
N ASP A 46 -11.87 -11.65 -13.92
CA ASP A 46 -11.51 -13.01 -14.31
C ASP A 46 -10.20 -13.50 -13.65
N TRP A 47 -9.64 -12.72 -12.73
CA TRP A 47 -8.39 -13.06 -12.04
C TRP A 47 -8.66 -13.92 -10.80
N THR A 48 -7.70 -14.79 -10.45
CA THR A 48 -7.71 -15.43 -9.14
C THR A 48 -7.33 -14.41 -8.07
N GLN A 49 -8.27 -14.08 -7.18
CA GLN A 49 -8.06 -13.09 -6.13
C GLN A 49 -7.68 -13.76 -4.79
N VAL A 50 -6.61 -13.28 -4.17
CA VAL A 50 -6.18 -13.70 -2.84
C VAL A 50 -6.07 -12.46 -1.96
N PHE A 51 -6.81 -12.44 -0.86
CA PHE A 51 -6.88 -11.30 0.04
C PHE A 51 -6.17 -11.58 1.37
N VAL A 52 -5.29 -10.68 1.80
CA VAL A 52 -4.62 -10.76 3.10
C VAL A 52 -5.21 -9.71 4.04
N THR A 53 -5.87 -10.15 5.11
CA THR A 53 -6.44 -9.25 6.12
C THR A 53 -5.36 -8.57 6.96
N TYR A 54 -5.61 -7.33 7.38
CA TYR A 54 -4.70 -6.59 8.25
C TYR A 54 -5.24 -6.50 9.69
N CYS A 55 -4.43 -6.93 10.66
CA CYS A 55 -4.80 -6.90 12.09
C CYS A 55 -3.62 -6.68 13.04
N THR A 56 -2.43 -6.37 12.50
CA THR A 56 -1.15 -6.41 13.23
C THR A 56 -0.58 -5.04 13.55
N GLY A 57 -1.19 -3.96 13.06
CA GLY A 57 -0.81 -2.59 13.43
C GLY A 57 0.54 -2.10 12.86
N ASP A 58 1.19 -2.90 12.01
CA ASP A 58 2.59 -2.80 11.56
C ASP A 58 2.76 -2.77 10.04
N VAL A 59 1.73 -2.32 9.33
CA VAL A 59 1.65 -2.22 7.86
C VAL A 59 2.00 -3.51 7.12
N HIS A 60 1.70 -4.67 7.71
CA HIS A 60 2.07 -6.01 7.19
C HIS A 60 3.57 -6.34 7.23
N LEU A 61 4.43 -5.50 7.80
CA LEU A 61 5.89 -5.66 7.71
C LEU A 61 6.55 -5.93 9.07
N GLY A 62 5.80 -5.85 10.16
CA GLY A 62 6.31 -6.15 11.50
C GLY A 62 6.71 -7.61 11.70
N ASN A 63 7.68 -7.81 12.60
CA ASN A 63 8.14 -9.13 13.07
C ASN A 63 8.55 -9.12 14.55
N ARG A 64 7.87 -8.32 15.38
CA ARG A 64 8.19 -8.16 16.80
C ARG A 64 6.92 -8.18 17.66
N ASP A 65 7.05 -8.73 18.86
CA ASP A 65 6.05 -8.54 19.92
C ASP A 65 6.52 -7.35 20.75
N VAL A 66 5.68 -6.33 20.89
CA VAL A 66 6.03 -5.10 21.59
C VAL A 66 5.07 -4.89 22.75
N THR A 67 5.61 -4.73 23.94
CA THR A 67 4.85 -4.35 25.13
C THR A 67 4.78 -2.83 25.20
N TYR A 68 3.56 -2.31 25.32
CA TYR A 68 3.25 -0.91 25.44
C TYR A 68 2.60 -0.61 26.78
N ASP A 69 2.92 0.56 27.32
CA ASP A 69 2.23 1.14 28.46
C ASP A 69 1.23 2.20 27.98
N SER A 70 -0.04 2.01 28.29
CA SER A 70 -1.05 3.08 28.24
C SER A 70 -1.20 3.73 29.62
N TRP A 71 -2.06 4.75 29.72
CA TRP A 71 -2.41 5.35 31.01
C TRP A 71 -3.15 4.39 31.96
N LYS A 72 -3.69 3.28 31.45
CA LYS A 72 -4.53 2.33 32.20
C LYS A 72 -3.82 1.01 32.48
N GLU A 73 -3.14 0.45 31.49
CA GLU A 73 -2.51 -0.86 31.58
C GLU A 73 -1.31 -1.03 30.65
N GLU A 74 -0.48 -2.01 31.00
CA GLU A 74 0.55 -2.59 30.14
C GLU A 74 -0.09 -3.72 29.31
N PHE A 75 0.18 -3.74 28.01
CA PHE A 75 -0.34 -4.76 27.09
C PHE A 75 0.65 -5.04 25.96
N THR A 76 0.59 -6.24 25.39
CA THR A 76 1.47 -6.64 24.28
C THR A 76 0.72 -6.66 22.96
N VAL A 77 1.25 -5.95 21.97
CA VAL A 77 0.82 -6.04 20.57
C VAL A 77 1.76 -6.96 19.80
N ARG A 78 1.18 -7.88 19.03
CA ARG A 78 1.93 -8.76 18.12
C ARG A 78 2.02 -8.12 16.74
N HIS A 79 3.06 -7.32 16.53
CA HIS A 79 3.42 -6.80 15.22
C HIS A 79 4.04 -7.95 14.38
N ARG A 80 3.18 -8.84 13.89
CA ARG A 80 3.53 -10.07 13.15
C ARG A 80 2.94 -10.09 11.74
N GLY A 81 2.85 -8.94 11.10
CA GLY A 81 2.33 -8.78 9.75
C GLY A 81 3.03 -9.68 8.73
N ARG A 82 4.37 -9.80 8.80
CA ARG A 82 5.13 -10.68 7.89
C ARG A 82 4.76 -12.15 8.03
N ALA A 83 4.54 -12.62 9.25
CA ALA A 83 4.13 -14.00 9.48
C ALA A 83 2.75 -14.29 8.87
N ASN A 84 1.81 -13.33 8.97
CA ASN A 84 0.48 -13.45 8.38
C ASN A 84 0.53 -13.50 6.85
N VAL A 85 1.30 -12.60 6.22
CA VAL A 85 1.42 -12.60 4.75
C VAL A 85 2.13 -13.86 4.27
N ARG A 86 3.20 -14.29 4.93
CA ARG A 86 3.93 -15.53 4.57
C ARG A 86 3.04 -16.76 4.62
N ALA A 87 2.14 -16.88 5.61
CA ALA A 87 1.19 -17.98 5.67
C ALA A 87 0.25 -18.03 4.44
N VAL A 88 -0.16 -16.85 3.93
CA VAL A 88 -0.96 -16.74 2.71
C VAL A 88 -0.13 -17.04 1.47
N LEU A 89 1.08 -16.50 1.35
CA LEU A 89 1.98 -16.78 0.22
C LEU A 89 2.33 -18.28 0.13
N ASP A 90 2.56 -18.93 1.26
CA ASP A 90 2.75 -20.38 1.33
C ASP A 90 1.55 -21.15 0.76
N TRP A 91 0.33 -20.67 1.01
CA TRP A 91 -0.87 -21.21 0.37
C TRP A 91 -0.89 -20.90 -1.13
N VAL A 92 -0.58 -19.67 -1.55
CA VAL A 92 -0.52 -19.27 -2.97
C VAL A 92 0.43 -20.18 -3.73
N TYR A 93 1.67 -20.34 -3.28
CA TYR A 93 2.69 -21.16 -3.96
C TYR A 93 2.36 -22.66 -3.96
N ARG A 94 1.51 -23.13 -3.03
CA ARG A 94 1.00 -24.50 -3.05
C ARG A 94 -0.11 -24.72 -4.09
N ASN A 95 -0.91 -23.70 -4.40
CA ASN A 95 -2.14 -23.84 -5.19
C ASN A 95 -2.05 -23.22 -6.59
N VAL A 96 -1.27 -22.16 -6.76
CA VAL A 96 -0.97 -21.52 -8.04
C VAL A 96 0.47 -21.89 -8.40
N LYS A 97 0.70 -22.50 -9.56
CA LYS A 97 2.02 -23.08 -9.89
C LYS A 97 2.80 -22.30 -10.93
N ALA A 98 2.11 -21.82 -11.95
CA ALA A 98 2.69 -21.11 -13.08
C ALA A 98 1.69 -20.03 -13.53
N PRO A 99 1.49 -18.97 -12.73
CA PRO A 99 0.68 -17.84 -13.19
C PRO A 99 1.40 -17.18 -14.36
N GLU A 100 0.65 -16.74 -15.36
CA GLU A 100 1.22 -15.91 -16.45
C GLU A 100 1.50 -14.50 -15.96
N ARG A 101 0.61 -13.96 -15.11
CA ARG A 101 0.73 -12.64 -14.51
C ARG A 101 0.34 -12.63 -13.05
N VAL A 102 0.95 -11.73 -12.28
CA VAL A 102 0.59 -11.47 -10.89
C VAL A 102 0.59 -9.96 -10.66
N LEU A 103 -0.54 -9.44 -10.17
CA LEU A 103 -0.64 -8.10 -9.64
C LEU A 103 -0.60 -8.16 -8.11
N VAL A 104 0.42 -7.56 -7.51
CA VAL A 104 0.51 -7.36 -6.07
C VAL A 104 -0.03 -5.97 -5.75
N ALA A 105 -1.29 -5.90 -5.33
CA ALA A 105 -1.94 -4.63 -4.99
C ALA A 105 -2.18 -4.52 -3.49
N GLY A 106 -2.01 -3.32 -2.94
CA GLY A 106 -2.32 -3.04 -1.56
C GLY A 106 -2.89 -1.63 -1.40
N SER A 107 -3.99 -1.53 -0.65
CA SER A 107 -4.60 -0.24 -0.30
C SER A 107 -4.12 0.21 1.10
N SER A 108 -3.85 1.50 1.28
CA SER A 108 -3.41 2.09 2.54
C SER A 108 -2.14 1.42 3.07
N ALA A 109 -2.16 0.92 4.31
CA ALA A 109 -1.10 0.10 4.91
C ALA A 109 -0.60 -1.04 4.00
N GLY A 110 -1.48 -1.67 3.20
CA GLY A 110 -1.08 -2.71 2.26
C GLY A 110 -0.22 -2.17 1.11
N GLY A 111 -0.43 -0.92 0.68
CA GLY A 111 0.32 -0.29 -0.40
C GLY A 111 1.78 -0.02 -0.05
N ILE A 112 2.08 0.15 1.24
CA ILE A 112 3.45 0.26 1.76
C ILE A 112 4.20 -1.07 1.62
N ALA A 113 3.52 -2.19 1.88
CA ALA A 113 4.11 -3.52 1.87
C ALA A 113 4.13 -4.20 0.50
N ALA A 114 3.28 -3.75 -0.43
CA ALA A 114 3.16 -4.31 -1.77
C ALA A 114 4.52 -4.50 -2.49
N PRO A 115 5.44 -3.51 -2.56
CA PRO A 115 6.72 -3.70 -3.25
C PRO A 115 7.61 -4.77 -2.61
N TRP A 116 7.54 -4.97 -1.28
CA TRP A 116 8.27 -6.04 -0.63
C TRP A 116 7.80 -7.41 -1.10
N TYR A 117 6.50 -7.65 -1.04
CA TYR A 117 5.94 -8.94 -1.41
C TYR A 117 5.98 -9.18 -2.92
N ALA A 118 6.02 -8.12 -3.73
CA ALA A 118 6.28 -8.24 -5.16
C ALA A 118 7.66 -8.84 -5.46
N VAL A 119 8.71 -8.47 -4.70
CA VAL A 119 10.04 -9.09 -4.84
C VAL A 119 10.00 -10.57 -4.48
N GLU A 120 9.41 -10.94 -3.34
CA GLU A 120 9.32 -12.36 -2.93
C GLU A 120 8.52 -13.21 -3.94
N ILE A 121 7.48 -12.63 -4.53
CA ILE A 121 6.66 -13.29 -5.57
C ILE A 121 7.45 -13.41 -6.88
N ALA A 122 8.20 -12.39 -7.28
CA ALA A 122 9.04 -12.42 -8.49
C ALA A 122 10.14 -13.49 -8.38
N GLU A 123 10.79 -13.62 -7.23
CA GLU A 123 11.75 -14.70 -6.96
C GLU A 123 11.12 -16.09 -7.11
N ARG A 124 9.84 -16.24 -6.74
CA ARG A 124 9.12 -17.51 -6.79
C ARG A 124 8.49 -17.83 -8.14
N TYR A 125 8.11 -16.81 -8.90
CA TYR A 125 7.52 -16.91 -10.24
C TYR A 125 8.35 -16.14 -11.28
N PRO A 126 9.59 -16.56 -11.57
CA PRO A 126 10.51 -15.82 -12.44
C PRO A 126 10.11 -15.82 -13.92
N GLN A 127 8.97 -16.41 -14.28
CA GLN A 127 8.44 -16.46 -15.65
C GLN A 127 7.12 -15.68 -15.78
N ALA A 128 6.56 -15.19 -14.67
CA ALA A 128 5.33 -14.42 -14.68
C ALA A 128 5.63 -12.93 -14.94
N GLY A 129 4.72 -12.24 -15.62
CA GLY A 129 4.69 -10.78 -15.60
C GLY A 129 4.24 -10.30 -14.23
N ILE A 130 5.12 -9.59 -13.50
CA ILE A 130 4.81 -9.09 -12.15
C ILE A 130 4.60 -7.58 -12.19
N ALA A 131 3.47 -7.15 -11.66
CA ALA A 131 3.15 -5.75 -11.44
C ALA A 131 2.82 -5.50 -9.97
N VAL A 132 3.11 -4.30 -9.48
CA VAL A 132 2.78 -3.88 -8.11
C VAL A 132 2.07 -2.53 -8.10
N LEU A 133 1.02 -2.44 -7.29
CA LEU A 133 0.25 -1.21 -7.06
C LEU A 133 0.20 -0.85 -5.57
N GLY A 134 0.71 0.33 -5.24
CA GLY A 134 0.46 0.99 -3.97
C GLY A 134 -0.72 1.95 -4.11
N ASP A 135 -1.81 1.70 -3.40
CA ASP A 135 -3.06 2.47 -3.51
C ASP A 135 -3.33 3.28 -2.23
N GLY A 136 -3.12 4.60 -2.26
CA GLY A 136 -3.39 5.52 -1.16
C GLY A 136 -2.36 5.44 -0.02
N ALA A 137 -1.08 5.47 -0.34
CA ALA A 137 0.02 5.38 0.62
C ALA A 137 1.29 6.16 0.23
N GLY A 138 1.24 6.98 -0.82
CA GLY A 138 2.39 7.62 -1.42
C GLY A 138 2.81 8.94 -0.75
N GLY A 139 2.12 9.40 0.29
CA GLY A 139 2.34 10.73 0.89
C GLY A 139 3.13 10.78 2.20
N TYR A 140 3.64 9.66 2.70
CA TYR A 140 4.30 9.58 4.00
C TYR A 140 5.76 10.07 3.98
N ARG A 141 5.96 11.38 4.16
CA ARG A 141 7.28 11.99 4.33
C ARG A 141 7.44 12.62 5.70
N ASP A 142 7.84 11.81 6.68
CA ASP A 142 8.00 12.20 8.09
C ASP A 142 9.24 11.52 8.71
N PRO A 143 10.08 12.23 9.49
CA PRO A 143 11.28 11.66 10.09
C PRO A 143 11.02 10.55 11.13
N GLY A 144 9.80 10.46 11.67
CA GLY A 144 9.35 9.43 12.61
C GLY A 144 9.09 8.07 11.97
N VAL A 145 8.97 7.98 10.63
CA VAL A 145 8.72 6.71 9.93
C VAL A 145 9.80 5.67 10.25
N ALA A 146 11.07 6.05 10.24
CA ALA A 146 12.18 5.15 10.54
C ALA A 146 12.08 4.54 11.95
N ALA A 147 11.75 5.36 12.96
CA ALA A 147 11.60 4.89 14.33
C ALA A 147 10.41 3.94 14.50
N LEU A 148 9.33 4.19 13.77
CA LEU A 148 8.15 3.32 13.75
C LEU A 148 8.46 1.96 13.09
N MET A 149 9.16 1.95 11.97
CA MET A 149 9.60 0.71 11.30
C MET A 149 10.52 -0.11 12.21
N GLU A 150 11.49 0.54 12.85
CA GLU A 150 12.35 -0.10 13.85
C GLU A 150 11.52 -0.66 15.00
N GLY A 151 10.59 0.11 15.56
CA GLY A 151 9.73 -0.32 16.68
C GLY A 151 8.97 -1.61 16.39
N TRP A 152 8.45 -1.78 15.18
CA TRP A 152 7.75 -2.99 14.73
C TRP A 152 8.65 -4.18 14.41
N GLY A 153 9.98 -4.02 14.51
CA GLY A 153 10.95 -5.02 14.07
C GLY A 153 10.90 -5.28 12.57
N PHE A 154 10.71 -4.23 11.78
CA PHE A 154 10.71 -4.32 10.32
C PHE A 154 12.01 -4.95 9.80
N PHE A 155 13.15 -4.62 10.40
CA PHE A 155 14.48 -5.08 9.97
C PHE A 155 14.85 -6.47 10.52
N ASP A 156 14.12 -6.97 11.52
CA ASP A 156 14.40 -8.26 12.17
C ASP A 156 14.25 -9.39 11.15
N ASP A 157 15.32 -10.12 10.82
CA ASP A 157 15.32 -11.17 9.79
C ASP A 157 14.84 -10.71 8.40
N ALA A 158 15.04 -9.43 8.06
CA ALA A 158 14.72 -8.92 6.74
C ALA A 158 15.67 -9.50 5.65
N PRO A 159 15.19 -9.72 4.41
CA PRO A 159 16.04 -10.10 3.28
C PRO A 159 17.18 -9.10 3.06
N ILE A 160 18.29 -9.57 2.51
CA ILE A 160 19.49 -8.74 2.31
C ILE A 160 19.20 -7.48 1.49
N TRP A 161 18.33 -7.56 0.47
CA TRP A 161 17.97 -6.42 -0.38
C TRP A 161 17.26 -5.30 0.40
N VAL A 162 16.66 -5.62 1.54
CA VAL A 162 16.02 -4.66 2.45
C VAL A 162 17.03 -4.06 3.41
N SER A 163 17.99 -4.84 3.91
CA SER A 163 18.95 -4.39 4.92
C SER A 163 20.24 -3.78 4.36
N ASP A 164 20.55 -4.04 3.09
CA ASP A 164 21.79 -3.59 2.45
C ASP A 164 21.83 -2.04 2.33
N GLY A 165 22.97 -1.44 2.69
CA GLY A 165 23.10 0.02 2.79
C GLY A 165 22.46 0.68 4.03
N GLY A 166 22.03 -0.11 5.03
CA GLY A 166 21.42 0.37 6.29
C GLY A 166 19.90 0.38 6.25
N ALA A 167 19.24 0.51 7.39
CA ALA A 167 17.77 0.51 7.50
C ALA A 167 17.12 1.59 6.59
N PRO A 168 16.16 1.27 5.69
CA PRO A 168 15.38 2.28 4.99
C PRO A 168 14.73 3.26 5.97
N GLY A 169 14.98 4.55 5.75
CA GLY A 169 14.46 5.61 6.60
C GLY A 169 13.02 6.04 6.26
N THR A 170 12.47 5.58 5.13
CA THR A 170 11.14 5.95 4.64
C THR A 170 10.46 4.76 3.93
N PHE A 171 9.16 4.86 3.70
CA PHE A 171 8.43 3.84 2.95
C PHE A 171 8.81 3.83 1.45
N GLU A 172 9.15 4.97 0.86
CA GLU A 172 9.59 5.12 -0.54
C GLU A 172 10.92 4.40 -0.79
N GLU A 173 11.78 4.32 0.22
CA GLU A 173 13.02 3.57 0.10
C GLU A 173 12.78 2.06 -0.09
N ILE A 174 11.64 1.52 0.39
CA ILE A 174 11.23 0.13 0.13
C ILE A 174 10.99 -0.06 -1.38
N TRP A 175 10.32 0.89 -2.02
CA TRP A 175 10.08 0.86 -3.47
C TRP A 175 11.39 0.91 -4.26
N ARG A 176 12.30 1.83 -3.89
CA ARG A 176 13.60 1.97 -4.55
C ARG A 176 14.46 0.71 -4.42
N ARG A 177 14.46 0.07 -3.24
CA ARG A 177 15.22 -1.18 -3.02
C ARG A 177 14.57 -2.35 -3.73
N ALA A 178 13.24 -2.43 -3.72
CA ALA A 178 12.50 -3.45 -4.45
C ALA A 178 12.77 -3.38 -5.96
N SER A 179 12.86 -2.18 -6.54
CA SER A 179 13.14 -2.02 -7.98
C SER A 179 14.55 -2.44 -8.37
N ILE A 180 15.49 -2.43 -7.43
CA ILE A 180 16.85 -2.96 -7.65
C ILE A 180 16.86 -4.48 -7.50
N ALA A 181 16.11 -5.01 -6.52
CA ALA A 181 16.04 -6.44 -6.24
C ALA A 181 15.29 -7.21 -7.33
N ALA A 182 14.24 -6.63 -7.90
CA ALA A 182 13.40 -7.22 -8.95
C ALA A 182 13.11 -6.18 -10.05
N PRO A 183 14.11 -5.87 -10.92
CA PRO A 183 13.98 -4.85 -11.97
C PRO A 183 12.94 -5.20 -13.06
N GLU A 184 12.48 -6.44 -13.12
CA GLU A 184 11.40 -6.91 -13.99
C GLU A 184 10.00 -6.52 -13.50
N VAL A 185 9.86 -6.13 -12.23
CA VAL A 185 8.57 -5.76 -11.64
C VAL A 185 8.15 -4.38 -12.12
N THR A 186 6.98 -4.28 -12.75
CA THR A 186 6.38 -2.98 -13.09
C THR A 186 5.77 -2.35 -11.84
N MET A 187 6.18 -1.11 -11.52
CA MET A 187 5.81 -0.44 -10.27
C MET A 187 4.93 0.77 -10.50
N ALA A 188 3.81 0.83 -9.79
CA ALA A 188 2.93 1.98 -9.85
C ALA A 188 2.29 2.37 -8.52
N GLN A 189 1.91 3.65 -8.41
CA GLN A 189 1.18 4.17 -7.25
C GLN A 189 -0.07 4.95 -7.65
N TYR A 190 -1.13 4.80 -6.88
CA TYR A 190 -2.33 5.64 -6.92
C TYR A 190 -2.43 6.44 -5.62
N ASP A 191 -2.87 7.70 -5.68
CA ASP A 191 -3.28 8.49 -4.51
C ASP A 191 -4.33 9.53 -4.91
N ASN A 192 -5.17 9.90 -3.95
CA ASN A 192 -5.88 11.18 -3.98
C ASN A 192 -4.98 12.28 -3.39
N ALA A 193 -4.98 13.47 -4.00
CA ALA A 193 -4.07 14.56 -3.66
C ALA A 193 -4.21 15.07 -2.22
N TYR A 194 -5.38 14.92 -1.60
CA TYR A 194 -5.67 15.35 -0.23
C TYR A 194 -6.29 14.23 0.61
N ASP A 195 -5.88 12.99 0.35
CA ASP A 195 -6.33 11.79 1.07
C ASP A 195 -6.35 12.01 2.60
N GLU A 196 -7.56 12.05 3.15
CA GLU A 196 -7.80 12.46 4.54
C GLU A 196 -7.18 11.50 5.56
N VAL A 197 -7.02 10.23 5.20
CA VAL A 197 -6.46 9.21 6.09
C VAL A 197 -4.94 9.33 6.11
N GLN A 198 -4.31 9.60 4.97
CA GLN A 198 -2.88 9.90 4.94
C GLN A 198 -2.57 11.19 5.73
N GLU A 199 -3.36 12.25 5.56
CA GLU A 199 -3.21 13.49 6.35
C GLU A 199 -3.41 13.25 7.86
N MET A 200 -4.39 12.42 8.24
CA MET A 200 -4.60 12.00 9.62
C MET A 200 -3.37 11.28 10.20
N PHE A 201 -2.79 10.30 9.49
CA PHE A 201 -1.63 9.57 9.97
C PHE A 201 -0.37 10.43 10.03
N LEU A 202 -0.15 11.34 9.07
CA LEU A 202 0.92 12.34 9.14
C LEU A 202 0.79 13.22 10.39
N LYS A 203 -0.43 13.68 10.69
CA LYS A 203 -0.70 14.45 11.90
C LYS A 203 -0.40 13.66 13.19
N LEU A 204 -0.71 12.37 13.21
CA LEU A 204 -0.36 11.48 14.33
C LEU A 204 1.17 11.27 14.48
N LEU A 205 1.92 11.36 13.38
CA LEU A 205 3.39 11.33 13.40
C LEU A 205 4.01 12.68 13.79
N GLY A 206 3.22 13.75 13.78
CA GLY A 206 3.65 15.11 14.13
C GLY A 206 3.90 16.02 12.92
N THR A 207 3.62 15.55 11.71
CA THR A 207 3.68 16.36 10.47
C THR A 207 2.28 16.83 10.07
N GLU A 208 2.02 18.12 10.17
CA GLU A 208 0.83 18.75 9.60
C GLU A 208 1.19 19.37 8.25
N ALA A 209 0.79 18.70 7.17
CA ALA A 209 1.11 19.11 5.80
C ALA A 209 -0.07 18.86 4.87
N ARG A 210 -0.19 19.70 3.83
CA ARG A 210 -1.10 19.44 2.71
C ARG A 210 -0.50 18.32 1.87
N LEU A 211 -1.18 17.18 1.83
CA LEU A 211 -0.63 15.91 1.33
C LEU A 211 -0.08 15.99 -0.09
N HIS A 212 -0.74 16.73 -0.97
CA HIS A 212 -0.41 16.83 -2.39
C HIS A 212 1.08 17.09 -2.64
N LYS A 213 1.69 18.03 -1.89
CA LYS A 213 3.11 18.36 -2.05
C LYS A 213 4.04 17.23 -1.63
N LEU A 214 3.66 16.45 -0.62
CA LEU A 214 4.45 15.30 -0.17
C LEU A 214 4.36 14.15 -1.17
N ILE A 215 3.17 13.90 -1.73
CA ILE A 215 2.96 12.95 -2.83
C ILE A 215 3.81 13.35 -4.04
N GLU A 216 3.77 14.61 -4.48
CA GLU A 216 4.59 15.09 -5.59
C GLU A 216 6.09 14.88 -5.33
N ALA A 217 6.57 15.20 -4.13
CA ALA A 217 7.97 15.01 -3.77
C ALA A 217 8.38 13.52 -3.78
N ASN A 218 7.58 12.66 -3.15
CA ASN A 218 7.81 11.21 -3.12
C ASN A 218 7.83 10.61 -4.54
N ARG A 219 6.86 10.97 -5.38
CA ARG A 219 6.76 10.45 -6.75
C ARG A 219 7.88 10.96 -7.65
N ASN A 220 8.32 12.20 -7.48
CA ASN A 220 9.48 12.72 -8.22
C ASN A 220 10.76 11.94 -7.86
N ASP A 221 10.98 11.64 -6.57
CA ASP A 221 12.12 10.85 -6.12
C ASP A 221 12.06 9.41 -6.66
N LEU A 222 10.87 8.78 -6.65
CA LEU A 222 10.67 7.44 -7.22
C LEU A 222 10.85 7.42 -8.74
N ALA A 223 10.24 8.36 -9.46
CA ALA A 223 10.38 8.44 -10.92
C ALA A 223 11.82 8.71 -11.38
N ALA A 224 12.61 9.43 -10.58
CA ALA A 224 14.01 9.68 -10.86
C ALA A 224 14.90 8.43 -10.67
N THR A 225 14.47 7.46 -9.87
CA THR A 225 15.29 6.31 -9.45
C THR A 225 14.79 4.95 -9.94
N ILE A 226 13.51 4.85 -10.31
CA ILE A 226 12.85 3.62 -10.75
C ILE A 226 12.44 3.79 -12.22
N PRO A 227 13.19 3.20 -13.16
CA PRO A 227 12.82 3.19 -14.57
C PRO A 227 11.43 2.59 -14.77
N GLY A 228 10.58 3.26 -15.55
CA GLY A 228 9.24 2.76 -15.82
C GLY A 228 8.22 2.96 -14.70
N PHE A 229 8.58 3.61 -13.58
CA PHE A 229 7.61 3.96 -12.53
C PHE A 229 6.45 4.78 -13.12
N ARG A 230 5.23 4.44 -12.71
CA ARG A 230 4.00 5.13 -13.14
C ARG A 230 3.16 5.53 -11.94
N SER A 231 2.37 6.58 -12.12
CA SER A 231 1.53 7.06 -11.03
C SER A 231 0.23 7.67 -11.51
N TYR A 232 -0.83 7.49 -10.73
CA TYR A 232 -2.14 8.10 -10.95
C TYR A 232 -2.45 9.00 -9.75
N VAL A 233 -2.45 10.33 -9.91
CA VAL A 233 -2.93 11.26 -8.87
C VAL A 233 -4.34 11.72 -9.21
N ALA A 234 -5.33 11.34 -8.42
CA ALA A 234 -6.67 11.93 -8.48
C ALA A 234 -6.77 13.15 -7.56
N GLY A 235 -7.67 14.08 -7.87
CA GLY A 235 -8.00 15.15 -6.93
C GLY A 235 -8.91 14.67 -5.78
N GLY A 236 -9.14 15.53 -4.80
CA GLY A 236 -10.04 15.30 -3.68
C GLY A 236 -9.41 14.60 -2.48
N THR A 237 -10.26 14.27 -1.52
CA THR A 237 -9.92 13.73 -0.20
C THR A 237 -10.18 12.23 0.06
N PRO A 238 -10.83 11.44 -0.83
CA PRO A 238 -11.05 10.01 -0.56
C PRO A 238 -9.77 9.24 -0.29
N HIS A 239 -9.89 8.17 0.49
CA HIS A 239 -8.78 7.29 0.81
C HIS A 239 -8.81 6.01 -0.03
N THR A 240 -7.78 5.77 -0.83
CA THR A 240 -7.60 4.59 -1.72
C THR A 240 -8.63 4.52 -2.86
N LEU A 241 -8.48 3.62 -3.83
CA LEU A 241 -9.32 3.54 -5.02
C LEU A 241 -9.91 2.15 -5.24
N ILE A 242 -9.04 1.14 -5.25
CA ILE A 242 -9.32 -0.11 -5.99
C ILE A 242 -10.43 -0.95 -5.35
N ARG A 243 -10.81 -0.65 -4.12
CA ARG A 243 -11.84 -1.33 -3.31
C ARG A 243 -13.18 -0.58 -3.27
N PHE A 244 -13.36 0.45 -4.09
CA PHE A 244 -14.53 1.33 -4.11
C PHE A 244 -15.07 1.56 -5.53
N ASP A 245 -16.37 1.85 -5.67
CA ASP A 245 -17.02 2.09 -6.97
C ASP A 245 -16.45 3.29 -7.73
N ARG A 246 -15.81 4.24 -7.03
CA ARG A 246 -15.07 5.33 -7.67
C ARG A 246 -13.96 4.87 -8.61
N LEU A 247 -13.48 3.62 -8.46
CA LEU A 247 -12.62 2.99 -9.46
C LEU A 247 -13.22 3.14 -10.86
N TYR A 248 -14.52 2.95 -11.04
CA TYR A 248 -15.16 2.97 -12.36
C TYR A 248 -15.50 4.36 -12.88
N THR A 249 -15.51 5.37 -12.02
CA THR A 249 -15.93 6.73 -12.38
C THR A 249 -14.77 7.70 -12.54
N TYR A 250 -13.60 7.39 -11.97
CA TYR A 250 -12.46 8.31 -12.02
C TYR A 250 -11.81 8.34 -13.40
N GLU A 251 -11.64 9.57 -13.90
CA GLU A 251 -10.93 9.87 -15.13
C GLU A 251 -10.06 11.11 -14.91
N VAL A 252 -8.75 10.99 -15.12
CA VAL A 252 -7.76 12.06 -14.92
C VAL A 252 -6.95 12.17 -16.21
N GLU A 253 -6.84 13.39 -16.74
CA GLU A 253 -6.15 13.65 -18.03
C GLU A 253 -6.67 12.76 -19.19
N GLY A 254 -7.96 12.43 -19.18
CA GLY A 254 -8.58 11.56 -20.19
C GLY A 254 -8.30 10.07 -20.00
N VAL A 255 -7.64 9.68 -18.91
CA VAL A 255 -7.32 8.28 -18.59
C VAL A 255 -8.25 7.79 -17.48
N LYS A 256 -9.09 6.82 -17.85
CA LYS A 256 -9.98 6.13 -16.92
C LYS A 256 -9.17 5.25 -15.98
N ALA A 257 -9.47 5.34 -14.68
CA ALA A 257 -8.85 4.51 -13.66
C ALA A 257 -8.95 2.98 -13.89
N PRO A 258 -10.08 2.38 -14.36
CA PRO A 258 -10.12 0.94 -14.63
C PRO A 258 -9.22 0.54 -15.81
N ASP A 259 -9.09 1.40 -16.83
CA ASP A 259 -8.24 1.15 -18.00
C ASP A 259 -6.76 1.25 -17.61
N TRP A 260 -6.40 2.23 -16.78
CA TRP A 260 -5.04 2.36 -16.25
C TRP A 260 -4.65 1.17 -15.37
N LEU A 261 -5.55 0.71 -14.50
CA LEU A 261 -5.34 -0.48 -13.68
C LEU A 261 -5.22 -1.75 -14.54
N ARG A 262 -6.02 -1.87 -15.61
CA ARG A 262 -5.90 -2.96 -16.58
C ARG A 262 -4.53 -2.96 -17.24
N ALA A 263 -4.09 -1.81 -17.75
CA ALA A 263 -2.79 -1.69 -18.41
C ALA A 263 -1.64 -2.10 -17.47
N LEU A 264 -1.67 -1.67 -16.20
CA LEU A 264 -0.72 -2.13 -15.18
C LEU A 264 -0.75 -3.65 -14.99
N ALA A 265 -1.93 -4.23 -14.79
CA ALA A 265 -2.09 -5.66 -14.53
C ALA A 265 -1.66 -6.53 -15.72
N GLU A 266 -1.89 -6.05 -16.93
CA GLU A 266 -1.58 -6.74 -18.19
C GLU A 266 -0.12 -6.49 -18.65
N GLY A 267 0.63 -5.61 -17.97
CA GLY A 267 2.00 -5.24 -18.36
C GLY A 267 2.04 -4.42 -19.65
N GLU A 268 0.99 -3.65 -19.92
CA GLU A 268 0.89 -2.75 -21.06
C GLU A 268 1.48 -1.37 -20.75
N GLU A 269 1.83 -0.64 -21.82
CA GLU A 269 2.29 0.74 -21.69
C GLU A 269 1.18 1.63 -21.12
N MET A 270 1.52 2.42 -20.10
CA MET A 270 0.62 3.38 -19.47
C MET A 270 1.37 4.67 -19.14
N ALA A 271 0.64 5.78 -19.11
CA ALA A 271 1.19 7.07 -18.70
C ALA A 271 1.01 7.30 -17.19
N SER A 272 1.88 8.12 -16.61
CA SER A 272 1.55 8.76 -15.33
C SER A 272 0.53 9.86 -15.60
N VAL A 273 -0.47 9.98 -14.75
CA VAL A 273 -1.49 11.04 -14.81
C VAL A 273 -1.61 11.78 -13.50
N SER A 274 -1.98 13.06 -13.56
CA SER A 274 -2.14 13.90 -12.39
C SER A 274 -3.33 14.84 -12.49
N CYS A 275 -3.98 15.12 -11.35
CA CYS A 275 -4.98 16.18 -11.22
C CYS A 275 -4.40 17.59 -11.46
N GLY A 276 -3.08 17.71 -11.61
CA GLY A 276 -2.38 18.92 -12.05
C GLY A 276 -2.12 19.89 -10.92
N SER A 277 -2.50 21.15 -11.09
CA SER A 277 -2.23 22.20 -10.08
C SER A 277 -2.96 21.93 -8.77
N ALA A 278 -2.43 22.43 -7.65
CA ALA A 278 -3.08 22.32 -6.34
C ALA A 278 -4.57 22.71 -6.36
N ALA A 279 -4.95 23.79 -7.05
CA ALA A 279 -6.34 24.23 -7.16
C ALA A 279 -7.23 23.24 -7.96
N ALA A 280 -6.67 22.58 -8.98
CA ALA A 280 -7.38 21.57 -9.76
C ALA A 280 -7.55 20.27 -8.95
N CYS A 281 -6.58 19.95 -8.09
CA CYS A 281 -6.59 18.78 -7.23
C CYS A 281 -7.54 18.87 -6.02
N GLU A 282 -8.17 20.01 -5.74
CA GLU A 282 -9.08 20.16 -4.58
C GLU A 282 -10.36 19.34 -4.70
N ARG A 283 -10.77 18.96 -5.92
CA ARG A 283 -12.01 18.23 -6.19
C ARG A 283 -11.74 16.85 -6.75
N GLU A 284 -12.62 15.91 -6.41
CA GLU A 284 -12.59 14.58 -7.04
C GLU A 284 -12.85 14.68 -8.55
N PRO A 285 -12.29 13.77 -9.36
CA PRO A 285 -12.64 13.65 -10.76
C PRO A 285 -14.15 13.56 -10.99
N GLY A 286 -14.67 14.36 -11.92
CA GLY A 286 -16.10 14.40 -12.25
C GLY A 286 -16.96 15.38 -11.42
N GLN A 287 -16.36 16.18 -10.52
CA GLN A 287 -17.03 17.22 -9.72
C GLN A 287 -16.61 18.67 -10.09
#